data_AF-A0AAN9C5J3-F1
#
_entry.id   AF-A0AAN9C5J3-F1
#
_cell.length_a   1.000
_cell.length_b   1.000
_cell.length_c   1.000
_cell.angle_alpha   90.00
_cell.angle_beta   90.00
_cell.angle_gamma   90.00
#
_symmetry.space_group_name_H-M   'P 1'
#
loop_
_entity.id
_entity.type
_entity.pdbx_description
1 polymer ?
#
loop_
_entity_poly.entity_id
_entity_poly.type
_entity_poly.pdbx_seq_one_letter_code
_entity_poly.pdbx_strand_id
1 'polypeptide(L)'
;MKLLQKMLLLLLLAFPATLLMKGALVSAQDATEEEDAVDEDAADDVMAEDEDDEAEVEDDENTELTEEKEEEEDEALAGEMKASPNADTTILFVKGEGSLKRSADVSSSTNFPANNIVKFLLGFTNKGSENFIVDSLDASFRYPQDFQFYIQNFTALQLGTEVPPQRQATFEYSFIPAEPMGGRPFGLVINLNYRDISGNVFQDAVFNQTVTITEREDGLDGETIFLYVFLSGLGLLLVVGLHQLLESRKRRRPAPKVEMGTSNHNDVDMSWIPQETLNQINKASPRRSPRKRTQKRSAGSDE
;
A
#
# COMPACT_ATOMS: atom_id res chain seq x y z
N MET A 1 -16.74 30.76 27.65
CA MET A 1 -15.54 29.89 27.63
C MET A 1 -15.84 28.44 27.26
N LYS A 2 -16.85 27.77 27.85
CA LYS A 2 -17.17 26.36 27.50
C LYS A 2 -17.62 26.13 26.05
N LEU A 3 -18.32 27.09 25.44
CA LEU A 3 -18.75 27.00 24.03
C LEU A 3 -17.56 27.11 23.07
N LEU A 4 -16.62 28.03 23.36
CA LEU A 4 -15.42 28.25 22.56
C LEU A 4 -14.50 27.02 22.57
N GLN A 5 -14.38 26.36 23.73
CA GLN A 5 -13.60 25.13 23.89
C GLN A 5 -14.24 23.94 23.15
N LYS A 6 -15.58 23.87 23.13
CA LYS A 6 -16.31 22.87 22.33
C LYS A 6 -16.16 23.10 20.84
N MET A 7 -16.18 24.36 20.39
CA MET A 7 -15.96 24.72 18.98
C MET A 7 -14.52 24.47 18.55
N LEU A 8 -13.54 24.72 19.43
CA LEU A 8 -12.13 24.41 19.18
C LEU A 8 -11.91 22.89 19.05
N LEU A 9 -12.54 22.09 19.91
CA LEU A 9 -12.48 20.63 19.83
C LEU A 9 -13.12 20.10 18.53
N LEU A 10 -14.23 20.70 18.11
CA LEU A 10 -14.93 20.32 16.88
C LEU A 10 -14.12 20.71 15.63
N LEU A 11 -13.45 21.87 15.66
CA LEU A 11 -12.52 22.30 14.62
C LEU A 11 -11.29 21.38 14.53
N LEU A 12 -10.73 20.98 15.68
CA LEU A 12 -9.54 20.13 15.75
C LEU A 12 -9.83 18.68 15.31
N LEU A 13 -11.07 18.21 15.45
CA LEU A 13 -11.53 16.91 14.96
C LEU A 13 -11.94 16.97 13.47
N ALA A 14 -12.53 18.08 13.03
CA ALA A 14 -12.96 18.25 11.64
C ALA A 14 -11.80 18.46 10.66
N PHE A 15 -10.71 19.12 11.11
CA PHE A 15 -9.55 19.40 10.27
C PHE A 15 -8.90 18.14 9.65
N PRO A 16 -8.57 17.07 10.41
CA PRO A 16 -8.04 15.84 9.81
C PRO A 16 -9.08 15.09 8.95
N ALA A 17 -10.37 15.13 9.32
CA ALA A 17 -11.43 14.49 8.53
C ALA A 17 -11.62 15.12 7.15
N THR A 18 -11.45 16.44 7.03
CA THR A 18 -11.51 17.15 5.74
C THR A 18 -10.29 16.91 4.86
N LEU A 19 -9.15 16.52 5.44
CA LEU A 19 -7.95 16.14 4.69
C LEU A 19 -8.07 14.71 4.13
N LEU A 20 -8.70 13.80 4.88
CA LEU A 20 -9.06 12.44 4.45
C LEU A 20 -10.08 12.43 3.30
N MET A 21 -11.12 13.26 3.37
CA MET A 21 -12.16 13.33 2.33
C MET A 21 -11.67 13.95 1.01
N LYS A 22 -10.61 14.78 1.03
CA LYS A 22 -10.01 15.33 -0.19
C LYS A 22 -9.03 14.36 -0.88
N GLY A 23 -8.58 13.32 -0.19
CA GLY A 23 -7.75 12.24 -0.77
C GLY A 23 -8.54 11.10 -1.42
N ALA A 24 -9.87 11.09 -1.29
CA ALA A 24 -10.73 9.98 -1.70
C ALA A 24 -11.50 10.22 -3.03
N LEU A 25 -10.94 11.02 -3.94
CA LEU A 25 -11.45 11.16 -5.31
C LEU A 25 -10.51 10.46 -6.29
N VAL A 26 -10.40 9.13 -6.17
CA VAL A 26 -10.04 8.27 -7.31
C VAL A 26 -11.29 7.47 -7.62
N SER A 27 -11.93 7.84 -8.74
CA SER A 27 -13.11 7.21 -9.30
C SER A 27 -12.75 5.80 -9.77
N ALA A 28 -13.11 4.78 -9.00
CA ALA A 28 -13.25 3.43 -9.54
C ALA A 28 -14.52 3.40 -10.39
N GLN A 29 -14.32 3.45 -11.70
CA GLN A 29 -15.37 3.34 -12.70
C GLN A 29 -15.39 1.87 -13.12
N ASP A 30 -16.32 1.10 -12.58
CA ASP A 30 -16.73 -0.16 -13.20
C ASP A 30 -18.25 -0.17 -13.26
N ALA A 31 -18.75 -0.37 -14.46
CA ALA A 31 -20.13 -0.19 -14.84
C ALA A 31 -20.67 -1.51 -15.39
N THR A 32 -21.74 -1.99 -14.75
CA THR A 32 -22.91 -2.71 -15.34
C THR A 32 -22.61 -4.09 -15.98
N GLU A 33 -23.35 -5.17 -15.77
CA GLU A 33 -24.81 -5.43 -15.76
C GLU A 33 -25.04 -6.74 -14.93
N GLU A 34 -25.94 -6.85 -13.93
CA GLU A 34 -27.38 -7.27 -14.02
C GLU A 34 -27.67 -8.23 -15.20
N GLU A 35 -28.25 -9.42 -15.10
CA GLU A 35 -29.38 -9.92 -14.29
C GLU A 35 -29.45 -11.47 -14.42
N ASP A 36 -29.97 -12.11 -13.36
CA ASP A 36 -30.90 -13.25 -13.37
C ASP A 36 -30.54 -14.69 -13.80
N ALA A 37 -30.84 -15.56 -12.82
CA ALA A 37 -31.71 -16.74 -12.91
C ALA A 37 -31.09 -18.16 -12.83
N VAL A 38 -31.34 -18.76 -11.65
CA VAL A 38 -32.06 -20.03 -11.45
C VAL A 38 -31.26 -21.36 -11.47
N ASP A 39 -31.37 -22.02 -10.30
CA ASP A 39 -31.44 -23.46 -9.94
C ASP A 39 -30.23 -24.37 -10.17
N GLU A 40 -29.66 -24.92 -9.09
CA GLU A 40 -30.07 -26.18 -8.41
C GLU A 40 -29.93 -27.39 -9.36
N ASP A 41 -28.90 -28.21 -9.19
CA ASP A 41 -28.95 -29.37 -8.29
C ASP A 41 -27.81 -30.37 -8.54
N ALA A 42 -27.56 -31.14 -7.48
CA ALA A 42 -27.05 -32.51 -7.46
C ALA A 42 -25.58 -32.81 -7.81
N ALA A 43 -24.87 -33.12 -6.73
CA ALA A 43 -23.73 -34.03 -6.65
C ALA A 43 -23.91 -35.35 -7.43
N ASP A 44 -22.82 -35.91 -7.97
CA ASP A 44 -22.35 -37.24 -7.56
C ASP A 44 -20.88 -37.46 -7.95
N ASP A 45 -20.29 -38.38 -7.22
CA ASP A 45 -18.88 -38.66 -7.01
C ASP A 45 -18.41 -39.88 -7.86
N VAL A 46 -17.08 -40.04 -7.94
CA VAL A 46 -16.30 -41.27 -8.22
C VAL A 46 -16.41 -41.99 -9.58
N MET A 47 -15.27 -42.11 -10.29
CA MET A 47 -14.49 -43.36 -10.49
C MET A 47 -13.59 -43.30 -11.74
N ALA A 48 -12.33 -43.67 -11.53
CA ALA A 48 -11.32 -44.01 -12.54
C ALA A 48 -11.67 -45.34 -13.25
N GLU A 49 -11.13 -45.55 -14.45
CA GLU A 49 -10.22 -46.65 -14.82
C GLU A 49 -9.77 -46.49 -16.30
N ASP A 50 -8.57 -47.01 -16.56
CA ASP A 50 -7.66 -46.85 -17.70
C ASP A 50 -8.03 -47.68 -18.97
N GLU A 51 -7.16 -47.51 -19.98
CA GLU A 51 -6.73 -48.47 -21.03
C GLU A 51 -7.21 -48.24 -22.48
N ASP A 52 -6.27 -47.68 -23.26
CA ASP A 52 -5.78 -48.00 -24.62
C ASP A 52 -6.53 -49.13 -25.41
N ASP A 53 -6.86 -48.89 -26.69
CA ASP A 53 -5.96 -49.09 -27.84
C ASP A 53 -6.74 -49.26 -29.19
N GLU A 54 -6.09 -48.81 -30.27
CA GLU A 54 -6.28 -49.19 -31.69
C GLU A 54 -7.62 -48.90 -32.44
N ALA A 55 -7.59 -47.93 -33.37
CA ALA A 55 -8.07 -48.14 -34.75
C ALA A 55 -7.64 -47.00 -35.70
N GLU A 56 -6.82 -47.37 -36.68
CA GLU A 56 -6.34 -46.62 -37.84
C GLU A 56 -7.44 -45.94 -38.67
N VAL A 57 -7.14 -44.75 -39.21
CA VAL A 57 -7.48 -44.37 -40.59
C VAL A 57 -6.45 -43.37 -41.12
N GLU A 58 -5.74 -43.79 -42.17
CA GLU A 58 -4.90 -42.97 -43.04
C GLU A 58 -5.77 -41.99 -43.86
N ASP A 59 -5.30 -40.76 -44.06
CA ASP A 59 -4.97 -40.19 -45.39
C ASP A 59 -4.87 -38.65 -45.34
N ASP A 60 -3.64 -38.19 -45.61
CA ASP A 60 -3.20 -37.00 -46.38
C ASP A 60 -4.10 -35.75 -46.47
N GLU A 61 -3.58 -34.62 -45.97
CA GLU A 61 -3.29 -33.47 -46.84
C GLU A 61 -2.27 -32.49 -46.21
N ASN A 62 -1.15 -32.40 -46.89
CA ASN A 62 -0.04 -31.45 -46.82
C ASN A 62 -0.43 -29.98 -46.48
N THR A 63 -0.03 -29.50 -45.30
CA THR A 63 0.29 -28.09 -45.05
C THR A 63 1.61 -27.98 -44.29
N GLU A 64 2.70 -28.06 -45.06
CA GLU A 64 4.06 -27.63 -44.70
C GLU A 64 4.03 -26.15 -44.27
N LEU A 65 3.99 -25.92 -42.95
CA LEU A 65 4.15 -24.62 -42.32
C LEU A 65 5.62 -24.21 -42.38
N THR A 66 5.93 -23.42 -43.40
CA THR A 66 7.19 -22.67 -43.54
C THR A 66 7.25 -21.50 -42.56
N GLU A 67 7.30 -21.77 -41.25
CA GLU A 67 7.54 -20.75 -40.21
C GLU A 67 8.83 -21.00 -39.41
N GLU A 68 9.43 -22.21 -39.49
CA GLU A 68 10.66 -22.51 -38.73
C GLU A 68 11.95 -22.01 -39.41
N LYS A 69 11.90 -21.59 -40.67
CA LYS A 69 13.09 -21.19 -41.42
C LYS A 69 13.51 -19.73 -41.21
N GLU A 70 12.61 -18.86 -40.77
CA GLU A 70 12.97 -17.46 -40.48
C GLU A 70 13.64 -17.30 -39.10
N GLU A 71 13.34 -18.18 -38.12
CA GLU A 71 14.01 -18.15 -36.81
C GLU A 71 15.42 -18.77 -36.84
N GLU A 72 15.67 -19.82 -37.63
CA GLU A 72 17.01 -20.43 -37.77
C GLU A 72 18.01 -19.53 -38.52
N GLU A 73 17.55 -18.67 -39.45
CA GLU A 73 18.45 -17.77 -40.20
C GLU A 73 18.93 -16.56 -39.36
N ASP A 74 18.15 -16.14 -38.35
CA ASP A 74 18.54 -15.10 -37.39
C ASP A 74 19.53 -15.62 -36.33
N GLU A 75 19.42 -16.89 -35.92
CA GLU A 75 20.36 -17.51 -34.96
C GLU A 75 21.72 -17.85 -35.59
N ALA A 76 21.78 -18.09 -36.90
CA ALA A 76 23.03 -18.42 -37.61
C ALA A 76 23.96 -17.21 -37.83
N LEU A 77 23.47 -15.98 -37.64
CA LEU A 77 24.26 -14.75 -37.71
C LEU A 77 24.81 -14.27 -36.35
N ALA A 78 24.44 -14.94 -35.25
CA ALA A 78 24.96 -14.69 -33.90
C ALA A 78 26.39 -15.21 -33.69
N GLY A 79 27.22 -15.22 -34.74
CA GLY A 79 28.66 -15.38 -34.60
C GLY A 79 29.20 -14.18 -33.83
N GLU A 80 29.44 -14.36 -32.52
CA GLU A 80 29.95 -13.37 -31.55
C GLU A 80 30.29 -12.02 -32.20
N MET A 81 29.27 -11.18 -32.44
CA MET A 81 29.49 -9.87 -33.03
C MET A 81 30.31 -9.06 -32.02
N LYS A 82 31.58 -8.83 -32.35
CA LYS A 82 32.55 -8.18 -31.47
C LYS A 82 32.58 -6.69 -31.74
N ALA A 83 32.96 -5.92 -30.72
CA ALA A 83 33.24 -4.51 -30.90
C ALA A 83 34.43 -4.31 -31.85
N SER A 84 34.34 -3.32 -32.72
CA SER A 84 35.45 -2.91 -33.56
C SER A 84 36.59 -2.34 -32.71
N PRO A 85 37.86 -2.71 -32.96
CA PRO A 85 39.01 -2.14 -32.24
C PRO A 85 39.20 -0.63 -32.50
N ASN A 86 38.53 -0.10 -33.53
CA ASN A 86 38.59 1.31 -33.93
C ASN A 86 37.41 2.15 -33.40
N ALA A 87 36.50 1.55 -32.64
CA ALA A 87 35.40 2.24 -31.98
C ALA A 87 35.62 2.24 -30.47
N ASP A 88 35.31 3.35 -29.83
CA ASP A 88 35.34 3.46 -28.38
C ASP A 88 33.99 3.99 -27.90
N THR A 89 33.38 3.27 -26.97
CA THR A 89 32.06 3.59 -26.44
C THR A 89 32.16 3.98 -24.97
N THR A 90 31.30 4.90 -24.56
CA THR A 90 31.20 5.32 -23.17
C THR A 90 29.74 5.53 -22.81
N ILE A 91 29.38 5.25 -21.56
CA ILE A 91 28.02 5.43 -21.06
C ILE A 91 28.03 6.27 -19.79
N LEU A 92 27.07 7.19 -19.71
CA LEU A 92 26.85 8.04 -18.55
C LEU A 92 25.36 8.04 -18.20
N PHE A 93 25.02 7.48 -17.05
CA PHE A 93 23.66 7.59 -16.52
C PHE A 93 23.40 9.01 -16.01
N VAL A 94 22.32 9.61 -16.49
CA VAL A 94 21.89 10.95 -16.09
C VAL A 94 20.87 10.79 -14.98
N LYS A 95 21.17 11.33 -13.80
CA LYS A 95 20.24 11.36 -12.68
C LYS A 95 19.03 12.22 -13.06
N GLY A 96 17.87 11.58 -13.28
CA GLY A 96 16.63 12.24 -13.68
C GLY A 96 16.08 13.19 -12.62
N GLU A 97 15.38 14.24 -13.05
CA GLU A 97 14.84 15.33 -12.21
C GLU A 97 13.85 14.85 -11.12
N GLY A 98 13.25 13.66 -11.30
CA GLY A 98 12.36 13.02 -10.30
C GLY A 98 13.08 12.37 -9.10
N SER A 99 14.41 12.24 -9.15
CA SER A 99 15.23 11.70 -8.04
C SER A 99 15.68 12.80 -7.08
N LEU A 100 14.73 13.65 -6.69
CA LEU A 100 14.88 14.74 -5.72
C LEU A 100 14.99 14.23 -4.28
N LYS A 101 15.64 13.08 -4.06
CA LYS A 101 16.28 12.74 -2.78
C LYS A 101 17.78 12.83 -2.96
N ARG A 102 18.34 13.80 -2.24
CA ARG A 102 19.72 14.25 -2.21
C ARG A 102 20.58 13.21 -1.49
N SER A 103 20.67 11.97 -1.99
CA SER A 103 21.77 11.08 -1.59
C SER A 103 22.96 11.40 -2.49
N ALA A 104 23.96 12.04 -1.88
CA ALA A 104 25.27 12.30 -2.43
C ALA A 104 26.09 10.99 -2.47
N ASP A 105 25.52 9.95 -3.08
CA ASP A 105 26.19 8.66 -3.21
C ASP A 105 26.52 8.42 -4.68
N VAL A 106 27.81 8.21 -4.93
CA VAL A 106 28.42 7.93 -6.24
C VAL A 106 27.97 6.56 -6.77
N SER A 107 27.22 5.78 -5.96
CA SER A 107 26.52 4.53 -6.31
C SER A 107 25.27 4.68 -7.20
N SER A 108 24.92 5.90 -7.63
CA SER A 108 23.69 6.16 -8.41
C SER A 108 23.65 5.58 -9.84
N SER A 109 24.73 4.96 -10.33
CA SER A 109 24.74 4.27 -11.63
C SER A 109 24.20 2.84 -11.59
N THR A 110 24.00 2.26 -10.40
CA THR A 110 23.56 0.86 -10.22
C THR A 110 22.22 0.73 -9.52
N ASN A 111 21.61 1.84 -9.10
CA ASN A 111 20.32 1.85 -8.41
C ASN A 111 19.31 2.71 -9.18
N PHE A 112 18.23 2.09 -9.65
CA PHE A 112 17.23 2.76 -10.46
C PHE A 112 15.86 2.75 -9.78
N PRO A 113 15.15 3.90 -9.73
CA PRO A 113 13.81 3.93 -9.18
C PRO A 113 12.81 3.21 -10.10
N ALA A 114 11.98 2.34 -9.52
CA ALA A 114 10.85 1.72 -10.21
C ALA A 114 9.87 2.79 -10.68
N ASN A 115 9.21 2.54 -11.83
CA ASN A 115 8.20 3.41 -12.43
C ASN A 115 8.66 4.87 -12.65
N ASN A 116 9.96 5.07 -12.84
CA ASN A 116 10.56 6.37 -13.11
C ASN A 116 11.48 6.27 -14.33
N ILE A 117 11.60 7.37 -15.06
CA ILE A 117 12.43 7.42 -16.26
C ILE A 117 13.90 7.39 -15.85
N VAL A 118 14.59 6.34 -16.25
CA VAL A 118 16.05 6.24 -16.22
C VAL A 118 16.56 6.74 -17.55
N LYS A 119 17.52 7.67 -17.53
CA LYS A 119 18.13 8.24 -18.72
C LYS A 119 19.63 7.97 -18.72
N PHE A 120 20.20 7.74 -19.89
CA PHE A 120 21.65 7.73 -20.07
C PHE A 120 22.06 8.33 -21.40
N LEU A 121 23.30 8.79 -21.44
CA LEU A 121 23.98 9.27 -22.63
C LEU A 121 25.03 8.23 -23.02
N LEU A 122 24.97 7.78 -24.26
CA LEU A 122 25.95 6.91 -24.86
C LEU A 122 26.83 7.75 -25.79
N GLY A 123 28.12 7.82 -25.50
CA GLY A 123 29.12 8.40 -26.38
C GLY A 123 29.73 7.33 -27.27
N PHE A 124 29.79 7.60 -28.57
CA PHE A 124 30.49 6.78 -29.55
C PHE A 124 31.61 7.60 -30.16
N THR A 125 32.84 7.11 -30.09
CA THR A 125 34.04 7.78 -30.63
C THR A 125 34.65 6.92 -31.72
N ASN A 126 34.71 7.45 -32.94
CA ASN A 126 35.36 6.80 -34.06
C ASN A 126 36.86 7.14 -34.06
N LYS A 127 37.70 6.16 -33.71
CA LYS A 127 39.17 6.26 -33.76
C LYS A 127 39.76 5.73 -35.07
N GLY A 128 38.93 5.17 -35.95
CA GLY A 128 39.34 4.63 -37.24
C GLY A 128 39.60 5.70 -38.30
N SER A 129 39.81 5.22 -39.53
CA SER A 129 39.96 6.01 -40.75
C SER A 129 38.72 6.01 -41.65
N GLU A 130 37.81 5.06 -41.44
CA GLU A 130 36.55 4.92 -42.19
C GLU A 130 35.37 5.44 -41.38
N ASN A 131 34.23 5.64 -42.03
CA ASN A 131 33.01 6.13 -41.39
C ASN A 131 32.25 4.96 -40.79
N PHE A 132 31.85 5.08 -39.52
CA PHE A 132 30.92 4.14 -38.92
C PHE A 132 29.49 4.67 -39.04
N ILE A 133 28.54 3.77 -39.26
CA ILE A 133 27.11 4.03 -39.21
C ILE A 133 26.57 3.36 -37.96
N VAL A 134 26.09 4.16 -37.00
CA VAL A 134 25.45 3.66 -35.79
C VAL A 134 24.00 3.36 -36.10
N ASP A 135 23.63 2.08 -36.01
CA ASP A 135 22.34 1.57 -36.50
C ASP A 135 21.26 1.61 -35.43
N SER A 136 21.44 0.84 -34.37
CA SER A 136 20.49 0.74 -33.27
C SER A 136 21.18 0.67 -31.92
N LEU A 137 20.42 1.04 -30.90
CA LEU A 137 20.75 0.84 -29.50
C LEU A 137 19.66 -0.02 -28.88
N ASP A 138 20.09 -1.16 -28.33
CA ASP A 138 19.20 -2.13 -27.72
C ASP A 138 19.48 -2.19 -26.22
N ALA A 139 18.43 -2.22 -25.42
CA ALA A 139 18.53 -2.36 -23.97
C ALA A 139 17.62 -3.49 -23.49
N SER A 140 18.10 -4.29 -22.55
CA SER A 140 17.32 -5.40 -22.00
C SER A 140 17.64 -5.64 -20.53
N PHE A 141 16.63 -6.09 -19.80
CA PHE A 141 16.80 -6.73 -18.51
C PHE A 141 16.86 -8.24 -18.65
N ARG A 142 17.81 -8.83 -17.92
CA ARG A 142 18.13 -10.26 -17.94
C ARG A 142 18.30 -10.79 -16.53
N TYR A 143 18.28 -12.10 -16.37
CA TYR A 143 18.55 -12.72 -15.07
C TYR A 143 20.00 -12.44 -14.64
N PRO A 144 20.24 -12.01 -13.40
CA PRO A 144 21.59 -11.67 -12.93
C PRO A 144 22.49 -12.90 -12.75
N GLN A 145 21.92 -14.09 -12.61
CA GLN A 145 22.67 -15.35 -12.54
C GLN A 145 23.06 -15.87 -13.91
N ASP A 146 22.27 -15.55 -14.94
CA ASP A 146 22.48 -15.99 -16.30
C ASP A 146 21.93 -14.94 -17.28
N PHE A 147 22.84 -14.28 -17.96
CA PHE A 147 22.55 -13.19 -18.90
C PHE A 147 22.07 -13.71 -20.27
N GLN A 148 21.84 -15.00 -20.46
CA GLN A 148 21.22 -15.52 -21.68
C GLN A 148 19.70 -15.38 -21.65
N PHE A 149 19.09 -15.35 -20.47
CA PHE A 149 17.63 -15.31 -20.33
C PHE A 149 17.12 -13.87 -20.21
N TYR A 150 16.29 -13.47 -21.18
CA TYR A 150 15.62 -12.17 -21.21
C TYR A 150 14.42 -12.14 -20.26
N ILE A 151 14.29 -11.03 -19.54
CA ILE A 151 13.12 -10.73 -18.69
C ILE A 151 12.27 -9.66 -19.37
N GLN A 152 12.91 -8.59 -19.85
CA GLN A 152 12.25 -7.49 -20.53
C GLN A 152 13.18 -6.90 -21.58
N ASN A 153 12.73 -6.88 -22.83
CA ASN A 153 13.37 -6.13 -23.90
C ASN A 153 12.75 -4.73 -23.96
N PHE A 154 13.60 -3.71 -23.87
CA PHE A 154 13.17 -2.34 -24.10
C PHE A 154 13.13 -2.04 -25.60
N THR A 155 12.38 -1.01 -25.97
CA THR A 155 12.27 -0.59 -27.37
C THR A 155 13.64 -0.21 -27.93
N ALA A 156 14.04 -0.84 -29.02
CA ALA A 156 15.27 -0.50 -29.73
C ALA A 156 15.19 0.93 -30.28
N LEU A 157 16.24 1.72 -30.07
CA LEU A 157 16.36 3.06 -30.64
C LEU A 157 17.12 2.99 -31.95
N GLN A 158 16.44 3.19 -33.07
CA GLN A 158 17.08 3.30 -34.38
C GLN A 158 17.72 4.68 -34.54
N LEU A 159 19.03 4.72 -34.75
CA LEU A 159 19.82 5.95 -34.82
C LEU A 159 20.18 6.32 -36.26
N GLY A 160 20.60 5.34 -37.07
CA GLY A 160 20.99 5.54 -38.47
C GLY A 160 21.99 6.70 -38.70
N THR A 161 22.87 6.95 -37.73
CA THR A 161 23.72 8.14 -37.72
C THR A 161 25.13 7.81 -38.15
N GLU A 162 25.63 8.51 -39.16
CA GLU A 162 27.01 8.38 -39.63
C GLU A 162 27.98 9.19 -38.77
N VAL A 163 29.02 8.53 -38.27
CA VAL A 163 30.10 9.11 -37.46
C VAL A 163 31.40 9.08 -38.26
N PRO A 164 31.85 10.25 -38.76
CA PRO A 164 33.10 10.36 -39.51
C PRO A 164 34.33 9.98 -38.67
N PRO A 165 35.50 9.81 -39.32
CA PRO A 165 36.74 9.42 -38.65
C PRO A 165 37.17 10.54 -37.68
N GLN A 166 37.74 10.16 -36.54
CA GLN A 166 38.21 11.08 -35.50
C GLN A 166 37.11 12.01 -34.95
N ARG A 167 35.85 11.60 -35.05
CA ARG A 167 34.71 12.30 -34.45
C ARG A 167 34.00 11.43 -33.44
N GLN A 168 33.22 12.11 -32.60
CA GLN A 168 32.35 11.48 -31.63
C GLN A 168 30.90 11.89 -31.87
N ALA A 169 29.98 10.99 -31.58
CA ALA A 169 28.55 11.23 -31.49
C ALA A 169 28.06 10.87 -30.09
N THR A 170 26.94 11.46 -29.68
CA THR A 170 26.32 11.15 -28.39
C THR A 170 24.84 10.95 -28.58
N PHE A 171 24.31 9.87 -28.00
CA PHE A 171 22.93 9.46 -28.11
C PHE A 171 22.29 9.44 -26.72
N GLU A 172 21.11 10.03 -26.60
CA GLU A 172 20.31 9.95 -25.38
C GLU A 172 19.32 8.79 -25.52
N TYR A 173 19.27 7.93 -24.51
CA TYR A 173 18.27 6.87 -24.41
C TYR A 173 17.64 6.89 -23.02
N SER A 174 16.36 6.52 -22.97
CA SER A 174 15.62 6.45 -21.72
C SER A 174 14.66 5.29 -21.70
N PHE A 175 14.51 4.67 -20.53
CA PHE A 175 13.57 3.57 -20.30
C PHE A 175 12.94 3.70 -18.91
N ILE A 176 11.87 2.94 -18.68
CA ILE A 176 11.13 2.94 -17.42
C ILE A 176 11.13 1.51 -16.89
N PRO A 177 11.80 1.22 -15.75
CA PRO A 177 11.67 -0.06 -15.07
C PRO A 177 10.24 -0.25 -14.57
N ALA A 178 9.64 -1.41 -14.82
CA ALA A 178 8.30 -1.71 -14.35
C ALA A 178 8.25 -1.77 -12.81
N GLU A 179 7.14 -1.33 -12.22
CA GLU A 179 6.91 -1.36 -10.76
C GLU A 179 7.14 -2.73 -10.08
N PRO A 180 6.66 -3.88 -10.61
CA PRO A 180 6.86 -5.18 -9.97
C PRO A 180 8.33 -5.65 -9.97
N MET A 181 9.23 -4.93 -10.65
CA MET A 181 10.66 -5.19 -10.61
C MET A 181 11.32 -4.58 -9.37
N GLY A 182 10.59 -3.81 -8.58
CA GLY A 182 11.07 -3.25 -7.33
C GLY A 182 11.69 -4.29 -6.37
N GLY A 183 12.74 -3.87 -5.68
CA GLY A 183 13.38 -4.64 -4.60
C GLY A 183 14.32 -5.76 -5.07
N ARG A 184 14.51 -5.95 -6.39
CA ARG A 184 15.32 -7.05 -6.94
C ARG A 184 16.47 -6.54 -7.82
N PRO A 185 17.60 -7.29 -7.86
CA PRO A 185 18.66 -7.05 -8.83
C PRO A 185 18.35 -7.69 -10.18
N PHE A 186 18.69 -6.99 -11.26
CA PHE A 186 18.57 -7.46 -12.65
C PHE A 186 19.87 -7.22 -13.41
N GLY A 187 20.21 -8.10 -14.35
CA GLY A 187 21.25 -7.81 -15.32
C GLY A 187 20.75 -6.78 -16.32
N LEU A 188 21.37 -5.61 -16.39
CA LEU A 188 21.11 -4.63 -17.45
C LEU A 188 22.18 -4.80 -18.53
N VAL A 189 21.71 -5.08 -19.75
CA VAL A 189 22.55 -5.17 -20.95
C VAL A 189 22.13 -4.08 -21.92
N ILE A 190 23.09 -3.25 -22.31
CA ILE A 190 22.93 -2.23 -23.35
C ILE A 190 23.93 -2.55 -24.44
N ASN A 191 23.40 -2.84 -25.63
CA ASN A 191 24.17 -3.14 -26.82
C ASN A 191 24.03 -2.00 -27.82
N LEU A 192 25.15 -1.65 -28.44
CA LEU A 192 25.18 -0.72 -29.56
C LEU A 192 25.54 -1.49 -30.84
N ASN A 193 24.65 -1.43 -31.82
CA ASN A 193 24.85 -2.04 -33.13
C ASN A 193 25.29 -0.95 -34.11
N TYR A 194 26.39 -1.19 -34.79
CA TYR A 194 26.94 -0.26 -35.78
C TYR A 194 27.68 -1.03 -36.86
N ARG A 195 27.84 -0.42 -38.02
CA ARG A 195 28.55 -1.02 -39.15
C ARG A 195 29.54 -0.07 -39.77
N ASP A 196 30.56 -0.62 -40.40
CA ASP A 196 31.47 0.16 -41.24
C ASP A 196 30.83 0.46 -42.61
N ILE A 197 31.44 1.37 -43.37
CA ILE A 197 31.05 1.66 -44.76
C ILE A 197 31.16 0.42 -45.67
N SER A 198 32.02 -0.52 -45.28
CA SER A 198 32.21 -1.83 -45.93
C SER A 198 31.07 -2.82 -45.66
N GLY A 199 30.10 -2.49 -44.80
CA GLY A 199 28.96 -3.33 -44.46
C GLY A 199 29.21 -4.36 -43.36
N ASN A 200 30.40 -4.35 -42.74
CA ASN A 200 30.71 -5.22 -41.60
C ASN A 200 29.93 -4.74 -40.37
N VAL A 201 29.12 -5.61 -39.78
CA VAL A 201 28.33 -5.32 -38.58
C VAL A 201 29.16 -5.63 -37.33
N PHE A 202 29.12 -4.72 -36.37
CA PHE A 202 29.76 -4.82 -35.07
C PHE A 202 28.72 -4.57 -33.98
N GLN A 203 28.90 -5.23 -32.86
CA GLN A 203 28.08 -5.05 -31.67
C GLN A 203 28.99 -4.84 -30.48
N ASP A 204 28.68 -3.82 -29.70
CA ASP A 204 29.42 -3.51 -28.47
C ASP A 204 28.47 -3.54 -27.28
N ALA A 205 28.81 -4.34 -26.27
CA ALA A 205 28.09 -4.44 -25.01
C ALA A 205 28.53 -3.33 -24.06
N VAL A 206 28.13 -2.09 -24.38
CA VAL A 206 28.56 -0.86 -23.71
C VAL A 206 28.28 -0.89 -22.21
N PHE A 207 27.20 -1.57 -21.80
CA PHE A 207 26.93 -1.81 -20.39
C PHE A 207 26.43 -3.23 -20.20
N ASN A 208 27.08 -3.99 -19.32
CA ASN A 208 26.69 -5.34 -18.97
C ASN A 208 26.97 -5.56 -17.48
N GLN A 209 26.07 -5.06 -16.64
CA GLN A 209 26.21 -5.11 -15.18
C GLN A 209 24.88 -5.32 -14.50
N THR A 210 24.93 -5.81 -13.27
CA THR A 210 23.75 -5.96 -12.42
C THR A 210 23.38 -4.62 -11.78
N VAL A 211 22.10 -4.25 -11.90
CA VAL A 211 21.50 -3.04 -11.32
C VAL A 211 20.35 -3.44 -10.40
N THR A 212 20.12 -2.64 -9.36
CA THR A 212 19.03 -2.87 -8.40
C THR A 212 17.92 -1.88 -8.66
N ILE A 213 16.69 -2.38 -8.78
CA ILE A 213 15.52 -1.52 -8.92
C ILE A 213 15.00 -1.22 -7.52
N THR A 214 15.01 0.05 -7.12
CA THR A 214 14.46 0.46 -5.83
C THR A 214 12.98 0.79 -5.98
N GLU A 215 12.16 0.23 -5.10
CA GLU A 215 10.76 0.61 -5.02
C GLU A 215 10.64 2.09 -4.68
N ARG A 216 9.64 2.74 -5.28
CA ARG A 216 9.24 4.06 -4.81
C ARG A 216 8.54 3.84 -3.48
N GLU A 217 9.17 4.28 -2.40
CA GLU A 217 8.45 4.53 -1.15
C GLU A 217 7.44 5.64 -1.44
N ASP A 218 6.23 5.28 -1.85
CA ASP A 218 5.11 6.20 -1.77
C ASP A 218 5.03 6.62 -0.30
N GLY A 219 5.29 7.91 -0.06
CA GLY A 219 5.67 8.49 1.23
C GLY A 219 4.61 8.45 2.33
N LEU A 220 3.69 7.50 2.24
CA LEU A 220 2.72 7.14 3.24
C LEU A 220 3.36 6.05 4.12
N ASP A 221 4.27 6.50 4.99
CA ASP A 221 4.86 5.64 6.00
C ASP A 221 3.77 5.21 6.98
N GLY A 222 3.22 4.02 6.74
CA GLY A 222 2.16 3.42 7.54
C GLY A 222 2.57 3.24 9.00
N GLU A 223 3.85 3.09 9.29
CA GLU A 223 4.37 3.01 10.65
C GLU A 223 4.19 4.35 11.37
N THR A 224 4.59 5.46 10.75
CA THR A 224 4.41 6.81 11.31
C THR A 224 2.94 7.17 11.45
N ILE A 225 2.10 6.81 10.47
CA ILE A 225 0.66 7.08 10.52
C ILE A 225 0.01 6.25 11.64
N PHE A 226 0.35 4.97 11.75
CA PHE A 226 -0.11 4.11 12.84
C PHE A 226 0.32 4.66 14.21
N LEU A 227 1.58 5.09 14.33
CA LEU A 227 2.11 5.69 15.55
C LEU A 227 1.29 6.91 15.99
N TYR A 228 0.96 7.81 15.06
CA TYR A 228 0.16 9.00 15.38
C TYR A 228 -1.28 8.66 15.75
N VAL A 229 -1.93 7.73 15.04
CA VAL A 229 -3.29 7.27 15.39
C VAL A 229 -3.29 6.60 16.77
N PHE A 230 -2.33 5.71 17.03
CA PHE A 230 -2.18 5.03 18.31
C PHE A 230 -1.93 6.01 19.47
N LEU A 231 -1.02 6.98 19.28
CA LEU A 231 -0.72 8.00 20.28
C LEU A 231 -1.94 8.89 20.57
N SER A 232 -2.71 9.24 19.55
CA SER A 232 -3.96 9.99 19.71
C SER A 232 -5.01 9.20 20.51
N GLY A 233 -5.14 7.89 20.25
CA GLY A 233 -6.03 6.98 20.99
C GLY A 233 -5.61 6.83 22.46
N LEU A 234 -4.31 6.66 22.72
CA LEU A 234 -3.77 6.59 24.08
C LEU A 234 -3.98 7.91 24.84
N GLY A 235 -3.80 9.05 24.17
CA GLY A 235 -4.10 10.37 24.72
C GLY A 235 -5.56 10.52 25.13
N LEU A 236 -6.49 10.10 24.26
CA LEU A 236 -7.93 10.11 24.58
C LEU A 236 -8.25 9.20 25.76
N LEU A 237 -7.67 8.00 25.81
CA LEU A 237 -7.86 7.05 26.90
C LEU A 237 -7.34 7.60 28.22
N LEU A 238 -6.20 8.29 28.24
CA LEU A 238 -5.69 8.97 29.44
C LEU A 238 -6.64 10.08 29.91
N VAL A 239 -7.17 10.89 29.00
CA VAL A 239 -8.13 11.95 29.34
C VAL A 239 -9.41 11.35 29.94
N VAL A 240 -9.96 10.30 29.33
CA VAL A 240 -11.15 9.60 29.84
C VAL A 240 -10.85 8.89 31.16
N GLY A 241 -9.70 8.24 31.30
CA GLY A 241 -9.26 7.59 32.53
C GLY A 241 -9.10 8.57 33.69
N LEU A 242 -8.49 9.73 33.44
CA LEU A 242 -8.39 10.82 34.41
C LEU A 242 -9.77 11.39 34.75
N HIS A 243 -10.66 11.56 33.77
CA HIS A 243 -12.03 12.00 34.01
C HIS A 243 -12.80 11.03 34.93
N GLN A 244 -12.76 9.73 34.63
CA GLN A 244 -13.37 8.68 35.44
C GLN A 244 -12.79 8.61 36.85
N LEU A 245 -11.47 8.78 37.00
CA LEU A 245 -10.80 8.80 38.31
C LEU A 245 -11.20 10.03 39.14
N LEU A 246 -11.31 11.20 38.52
CA LEU A 246 -11.74 12.43 39.18
C LEU A 246 -13.23 12.39 39.56
N GLU A 247 -14.09 11.81 38.72
CA GLU A 247 -15.52 11.65 39.02
C GLU A 247 -15.76 10.60 40.12
N SER A 248 -15.06 9.48 40.08
CA SER A 248 -15.15 8.45 41.14
C SER A 248 -14.68 8.98 42.51
N ARG A 249 -13.71 9.90 42.55
CA ARG A 249 -13.29 10.59 43.79
C ARG A 249 -14.35 11.54 44.36
N LYS A 250 -15.17 12.18 43.52
CA LYS A 250 -16.21 13.13 43.95
C LYS A 250 -17.42 12.47 44.60
N ARG A 251 -17.60 11.16 44.44
CA ARG A 251 -18.78 10.42 44.96
C ARG A 251 -18.65 9.97 46.42
N ARG A 252 -17.50 10.22 47.09
CA ARG A 252 -17.30 9.91 48.51
C ARG A 252 -17.63 11.07 49.45
N ARG A 253 -18.79 11.72 49.28
CA ARG A 253 -19.35 12.54 50.37
C ARG A 253 -20.26 11.63 51.20
N PRO A 254 -20.00 11.43 52.51
CA PRO A 254 -20.94 10.70 53.35
C PRO A 254 -22.28 11.41 53.32
N ALA A 255 -23.37 10.64 53.18
CA ALA A 255 -24.72 11.19 53.17
C ALA A 255 -24.93 12.02 54.46
N PRO A 256 -25.51 13.23 54.39
CA PRO A 256 -25.78 14.02 55.57
C PRO A 256 -26.66 13.19 56.51
N LYS A 257 -26.24 13.03 57.77
CA LYS A 257 -27.05 12.37 58.79
C LYS A 257 -28.35 13.15 58.93
N VAL A 258 -29.43 12.56 58.44
CA VAL A 258 -30.77 13.09 58.66
C VAL A 258 -31.10 12.84 60.12
N GLU A 259 -31.18 13.90 60.91
CA GLU A 259 -31.66 13.85 62.29
C GLU A 259 -33.14 13.45 62.27
N MET A 260 -33.41 12.18 62.52
CA MET A 260 -34.75 11.73 62.88
C MET A 260 -35.05 12.23 64.29
N GLY A 261 -35.77 13.35 64.38
CA GLY A 261 -36.20 13.93 65.65
C GLY A 261 -37.07 12.98 66.49
N THR A 262 -36.75 12.94 67.78
CA THR A 262 -37.61 12.60 68.95
C THR A 262 -38.53 11.38 68.86
N SER A 263 -38.13 10.28 68.21
CA SER A 263 -38.92 9.03 68.24
C SER A 263 -38.46 8.04 69.32
N ASN A 264 -37.55 8.40 70.22
CA ASN A 264 -37.13 7.54 71.32
C ASN A 264 -37.85 7.93 72.60
N HIS A 265 -39.02 7.32 72.84
CA HIS A 265 -39.82 7.53 74.06
C HIS A 265 -39.13 7.05 75.35
N ASN A 266 -37.98 6.39 75.23
CA ASN A 266 -37.28 5.72 76.32
C ASN A 266 -36.30 6.61 77.08
N ASP A 267 -36.12 7.87 76.65
CA ASP A 267 -35.15 8.82 77.22
C ASP A 267 -35.82 10.08 77.80
N VAL A 268 -37.12 9.96 78.10
CA VAL A 268 -37.90 11.03 78.74
C VAL A 268 -38.14 10.61 80.18
N ASP A 269 -37.67 11.40 81.14
CA ASP A 269 -37.88 11.14 82.56
C ASP A 269 -39.31 11.53 82.99
N MET A 270 -40.10 10.55 83.45
CA MET A 270 -41.47 10.75 83.94
C MET A 270 -41.56 10.97 85.46
N SER A 271 -40.44 11.17 86.16
CA SER A 271 -40.38 11.35 87.62
C SER A 271 -41.14 12.57 88.16
N TRP A 272 -41.43 13.57 87.31
CA TRP A 272 -42.16 14.78 87.69
C TRP A 272 -43.69 14.61 87.71
N ILE A 273 -44.22 13.49 87.21
CA ILE A 273 -45.67 13.23 87.12
C ILE A 273 -46.11 12.42 88.35
N PRO A 274 -47.19 12.81 89.07
CA PRO A 274 -47.70 12.04 90.19
C PRO A 274 -48.01 10.58 89.81
N GLN A 275 -47.65 9.63 90.68
CA GLN A 275 -47.75 8.19 90.39
C GLN A 275 -49.17 7.72 90.05
N GLU A 276 -50.21 8.38 90.59
CA GLU A 276 -51.59 8.07 90.24
C GLU A 276 -51.90 8.32 88.75
N THR A 277 -51.41 9.44 88.21
CA THR A 277 -51.54 9.79 86.79
C THR A 277 -50.73 8.87 85.88
N LEU A 278 -49.53 8.49 86.31
CA LEU A 278 -48.63 7.60 85.56
C LEU A 278 -49.26 6.20 85.40
N ASN A 279 -49.93 5.71 86.45
CA ASN A 279 -50.65 4.44 86.44
C ASN A 279 -51.92 4.48 85.56
N GLN A 280 -52.57 5.64 85.40
CA GLN A 280 -53.69 5.80 84.47
C GLN A 280 -53.23 5.84 83.00
N ILE A 281 -52.12 6.53 82.72
CA ILE A 281 -51.54 6.62 81.37
C ILE A 281 -51.06 5.24 80.89
N ASN A 282 -50.43 4.46 81.75
CA ASN A 282 -49.98 3.10 81.41
C ASN A 282 -51.13 2.09 81.23
N LYS A 283 -52.29 2.30 81.88
CA LYS A 283 -53.48 1.45 81.74
C LYS A 283 -54.35 1.81 80.53
N ALA A 284 -54.31 3.05 80.07
CA ALA A 284 -55.09 3.52 78.93
C ALA A 284 -54.29 3.43 77.62
N SER A 285 -54.04 2.22 77.12
CA SER A 285 -53.60 2.05 75.73
C SER A 285 -54.80 2.28 74.81
N PRO A 286 -54.84 3.34 73.98
CA PRO A 286 -55.92 3.51 73.02
C PRO A 286 -55.72 2.51 71.89
N ARG A 287 -56.74 1.69 71.62
CA ARG A 287 -56.87 0.82 70.44
C ARG A 287 -56.37 1.56 69.19
N ARG A 288 -55.31 1.02 68.59
CA ARG A 288 -54.72 1.38 67.30
C ARG A 288 -55.81 1.63 66.26
N SER A 289 -55.95 2.87 65.79
CA SER A 289 -56.89 3.22 64.73
C SER A 289 -56.40 2.71 63.36
N PRO A 290 -57.29 2.40 62.40
CA PRO A 290 -56.92 1.75 61.15
C PRO A 290 -56.17 2.73 60.24
N ARG A 291 -55.00 2.30 59.77
CA ARG A 291 -54.14 3.01 58.82
C ARG A 291 -54.87 3.21 57.49
N LYS A 292 -55.16 4.46 57.12
CA LYS A 292 -55.73 4.84 55.80
C LYS A 292 -54.71 4.55 54.70
N ARG A 293 -55.00 3.56 53.84
CA ARG A 293 -54.20 3.20 52.65
C ARG A 293 -54.56 4.14 51.50
N THR A 294 -53.77 5.17 51.26
CA THR A 294 -53.91 5.99 50.05
C THR A 294 -53.33 5.23 48.87
N GLN A 295 -54.19 4.69 48.00
CA GLN A 295 -53.80 4.15 46.69
C GLN A 295 -53.31 5.28 45.80
N LYS A 296 -52.08 5.20 45.29
CA LYS A 296 -51.67 6.00 44.13
C LYS A 296 -52.22 5.33 42.88
N ARG A 297 -53.14 6.03 42.20
CA ARG A 297 -53.62 5.68 40.86
C ARG A 297 -52.49 5.92 39.87
N SER A 298 -52.26 4.95 38.98
CA SER A 298 -51.47 5.10 37.77
C SER A 298 -52.23 5.99 36.78
N ALA A 299 -51.69 7.16 36.47
CA ALA A 299 -51.85 7.74 35.13
C ALA A 299 -50.85 6.96 34.24
N GLY A 300 -51.22 6.30 33.14
CA GLY A 300 -52.09 6.78 32.07
C GLY A 300 -51.19 7.40 31.01
N SER A 301 -50.60 6.59 30.13
CA SER A 301 -50.13 7.04 28.82
C SER A 301 -51.12 6.51 27.80
N ASP A 302 -51.94 7.43 27.31
CA ASP A 302 -52.69 7.28 26.08
C ASP A 302 -51.74 7.53 24.89
N GLU A 303 -52.14 6.99 23.74
CA GLU A 303 -51.55 7.02 22.39
C GLU A 303 -50.62 8.19 22.00
#